data_AF-A0A9W9DMN7-F1
#
_entry.id   AF-A0A9W9DMN7-F1
#
_cell.length_a   1.000
_cell.length_b   1.000
_cell.length_c   1.000
_cell.angle_alpha   90.00
_cell.angle_beta   90.00
_cell.angle_gamma   90.00
#
_symmetry.space_group_name_H-M   'P 1'
#
loop_
_entity.id
_entity.type
_entity.pdbx_description
1 polymer ?
#
loop_
_entity_poly.entity_id
_entity_poly.type
_entity_poly.pdbx_seq_one_letter_code
_entity_poly.pdbx_strand_id
1 'polypeptide(L)' 'GPAIPRRDRENDWPRYCHLMLMFFKPWRNAVDLREQHESWADAFAVFNQTCTDEVKKMMDNMQILHGCRDSRDD' A
#
# COMPACT_ATOMS: atom_id res chain seq x y z
N GLY A 1 4.47 -2.76 -18.21
CA GLY A 1 5.23 -2.33 -17.02
C GLY A 1 4.71 -3.11 -15.82
N PRO A 2 5.55 -3.47 -14.84
CA PRO A 2 5.13 -4.38 -13.77
C PRO A 2 3.99 -3.73 -12.97
N ALA A 3 2.85 -4.40 -12.96
CA ALA A 3 1.60 -3.91 -12.38
C ALA A 3 1.74 -3.72 -10.87
N ILE A 4 1.14 -2.65 -10.35
CA ILE A 4 1.06 -2.44 -8.91
C ILE A 4 0.27 -3.60 -8.30
N PRO A 5 0.82 -4.29 -7.28
CA PRO A 5 0.22 -5.46 -6.67
C PRO A 5 -1.18 -5.15 -6.14
N ARG A 6 -2.18 -5.94 -6.57
CA ARG A 6 -3.56 -5.81 -6.14
C ARG A 6 -3.74 -6.39 -4.74
N ARG A 7 -4.54 -5.70 -3.91
CA ARG A 7 -4.90 -6.10 -2.54
C ARG A 7 -5.60 -7.46 -2.44
N ASP A 8 -6.18 -7.94 -3.54
CA ASP A 8 -6.96 -9.17 -3.62
C ASP A 8 -6.10 -10.45 -3.70
N ARG A 9 -4.79 -10.33 -3.95
CA ARG A 9 -3.86 -11.47 -3.89
C ARG A 9 -3.05 -11.39 -2.60
N GLU A 10 -3.25 -12.35 -1.72
CA GLU A 10 -2.53 -12.48 -0.44
C GLU A 10 -1.00 -12.47 -0.63
N ASN A 11 -0.53 -12.98 -1.78
CA ASN A 11 0.88 -13.01 -2.15
C ASN A 11 1.47 -11.62 -2.50
N ASP A 12 0.60 -10.67 -2.85
CA ASP A 12 0.95 -9.31 -3.30
C ASP A 12 0.66 -8.25 -2.22
N TRP A 13 -0.11 -8.59 -1.18
CA TRP A 13 -0.40 -7.75 -0.03
C TRP A 13 0.84 -7.11 0.62
N PRO A 14 1.92 -7.84 0.97
CA PRO A 14 3.09 -7.21 1.57
C PRO A 14 3.82 -6.25 0.62
N ARG A 15 3.79 -6.49 -0.70
CA ARG A 15 4.35 -5.54 -1.68
C ARG A 15 3.47 -4.29 -1.82
N TYR A 16 2.16 -4.45 -1.77
CA TYR A 16 1.23 -3.33 -1.76
C TYR A 16 1.44 -2.47 -0.51
N CYS A 17 1.49 -3.08 0.67
CA CYS A 17 1.77 -2.37 1.93
C CYS A 17 3.10 -1.62 1.87
N HIS A 18 4.15 -2.26 1.35
CA HIS A 18 5.44 -1.62 1.15
C HIS A 18 5.34 -0.39 0.24
N LEU A 19 4.71 -0.51 -0.94
CA LEU A 19 4.51 0.58 -1.90
C LEU A 19 3.62 1.69 -1.35
N MET A 20 2.63 1.39 -0.53
CA MET A 20 1.79 2.41 0.08
C MET A 20 2.53 3.17 1.18
N LEU A 21 3.30 2.47 2.01
CA LEU A 21 4.16 3.09 3.02
C LEU A 21 5.15 4.03 2.34
N MET A 22 6.06 3.49 1.50
CA MET A 22 6.30 3.80 0.08
C MET A 22 5.96 5.14 -0.60
N PHE A 23 4.77 5.68 -0.39
CA PHE A 23 4.28 6.86 -1.12
C PHE A 23 3.71 7.90 -0.17
N PHE A 24 3.08 7.45 0.91
CA PHE A 24 2.29 8.31 1.77
C PHE A 24 2.98 8.67 3.08
N LYS A 25 3.98 7.91 3.51
CA LYS A 25 4.74 8.22 4.72
C LYS A 25 5.97 9.06 4.36
N PRO A 26 6.29 10.15 5.06
CA PRO A 26 7.59 10.79 4.86
C PRO A 26 8.66 9.99 5.60
N TRP A 27 9.40 9.09 4.93
CA TRP A 27 10.53 8.37 5.54
C TRP A 27 11.87 9.00 5.16
N ARG A 28 12.78 9.10 6.13
CA ARG A 28 14.20 9.38 5.86
C ARG A 28 15.03 8.10 5.88
N ASN A 29 14.65 7.12 6.70
CA ASN A 29 15.35 5.85 6.81
C ASN A 29 14.37 4.67 6.71
N ALA A 30 14.88 3.48 6.36
CA ALA A 30 14.07 2.26 6.27
C ALA A 30 13.42 1.88 7.63
N VAL A 31 14.02 2.31 8.74
CA VAL A 31 13.46 2.13 10.09
C VAL A 31 12.22 2.98 10.34
N ASP A 32 12.06 4.12 9.65
CA ASP A 32 10.84 4.93 9.73
C ASP A 32 9.67 4.24 9.03
N LEU A 33 9.95 3.40 8.03
CA LEU A 33 8.93 2.66 7.29
C LEU A 33 8.38 1.47 8.09
N ARG A 34 9.24 0.74 8.77
CA ARG A 34 8.94 -0.54 9.43
C ARG A 34 9.97 -0.83 10.52
N GLU A 35 9.51 -1.24 11.71
CA GLU A 35 10.40 -1.79 12.73
C GLU A 35 11.04 -3.11 12.26
N GLN A 36 12.29 -3.37 12.66
CA GLN A 36 13.08 -4.50 12.14
C GLN A 36 12.38 -5.87 12.29
N HIS A 37 11.52 -6.02 13.30
CA HIS A 37 10.77 -7.25 13.58
C HIS A 37 9.31 -7.24 13.10
N GLU A 38 8.80 -6.13 12.57
CA GLU A 38 7.39 -5.99 12.20
C GLU A 38 7.17 -6.31 10.72
N SER A 39 6.06 -6.95 10.33
CA SER A 39 5.78 -7.21 8.92
C SER A 39 5.31 -5.94 8.20
N TRP A 40 5.47 -5.88 6.87
CA TRP A 40 4.93 -4.75 6.08
C TRP A 40 3.42 -4.56 6.26
N ALA A 41 2.69 -5.66 6.45
CA ALA A 41 1.26 -5.66 6.73
C ALA A 41 0.93 -4.99 8.07
N ASP A 42 1.67 -5.32 9.12
CA ASP A 42 1.50 -4.71 10.45
C ASP A 42 1.85 -3.22 10.40
N ALA A 43 2.98 -2.86 9.79
CA ALA A 43 3.42 -1.46 9.69
C ALA A 43 2.41 -0.62 8.90
N PHE A 44 1.82 -1.21 7.86
CA PHE A 44 0.74 -0.60 7.11
C PHE A 44 -0.56 -0.52 7.92
N ALA A 45 -0.89 -1.51 8.74
CA ALA A 45 -2.06 -1.46 9.62
C ALA A 45 -1.96 -0.35 10.65
N VAL A 46 -0.77 -0.15 11.25
CA VAL A 46 -0.48 0.96 12.16
C VAL A 46 -0.56 2.30 11.42
N PHE A 47 0.05 2.38 10.23
CA PHE A 47 -0.05 3.58 9.40
C PHE A 47 -1.48 3.91 9.01
N ASN A 48 -2.29 2.91 8.66
CA ASN A 48 -3.69 3.09 8.29
C ASN A 48 -4.55 3.57 9.47
N GLN A 49 -4.15 3.27 10.71
CA GLN A 49 -4.81 3.81 11.91
C GLN A 49 -4.38 5.26 12.20
N THR A 50 -3.14 5.64 11.88
CA THR A 50 -2.60 6.98 12.15
C THR A 50 -2.75 7.96 10.98
N CYS A 51 -3.05 7.47 9.77
CA CYS A 51 -3.17 8.31 8.59
C CYS A 51 -4.52 9.04 8.53
N THR A 52 -4.48 10.22 7.92
CA THR A 52 -5.65 11.08 7.69
C THR A 52 -6.61 10.45 6.67
N ASP A 53 -7.90 10.76 6.77
CA ASP A 53 -8.93 10.27 5.84
C ASP A 53 -8.64 10.62 4.37
N GLU A 54 -7.95 11.71 4.08
CA GLU A 54 -7.51 12.05 2.72
C GLU A 54 -6.55 11.01 2.14
N VAL A 55 -5.60 10.52 2.95
CA VAL A 55 -4.66 9.47 2.55
C VAL A 55 -5.41 8.16 2.32
N LYS A 56 -6.36 7.81 3.21
CA LYS A 56 -7.23 6.63 3.02
C LYS A 56 -8.01 6.71 1.72
N LYS A 57 -8.55 7.89 1.41
CA LYS A 57 -9.33 8.15 0.18
C LYS A 57 -8.45 8.11 -1.07
N MET A 58 -7.20 8.59 -1.00
CA MET A 58 -6.23 8.41 -2.09
C MET A 58 -5.86 6.95 -2.30
N MET A 59 -5.63 6.19 -1.23
CA MET A 59 -5.35 4.75 -1.31
C MET A 59 -6.53 3.98 -1.93
N ASP A 60 -7.75 4.29 -1.50
CA ASP A 60 -8.98 3.71 -2.05
C ASP A 60 -9.14 4.05 -3.54
N ASN A 61 -8.95 5.32 -3.91
CA ASN A 61 -8.95 5.74 -5.31
C ASN A 61 -7.88 5.04 -6.14
N MET A 62 -6.66 4.84 -5.62
CA MET A 62 -5.61 4.09 -6.30
C MET A 62 -5.98 2.61 -6.52
N GLN A 63 -6.68 1.99 -5.55
CA GLN A 63 -7.21 0.64 -5.71
C GLN A 63 -8.30 0.57 -6.79
N ILE A 64 -9.24 1.50 -6.79
CA ILE A 64 -10.34 1.57 -7.76
C ILE A 64 -9.82 1.81 -9.18
N LEU A 65 -8.87 2.74 -9.35
CA LEU A 65 -8.28 3.07 -10.66
C LEU A 65 -7.56 1.86 -11.28
N HIS A 66 -6.97 1.00 -10.45
CA HIS A 66 -6.35 -0.24 -10.88
C HIS A 66 -7.37 -1.36 -11.16
N GLY A 67 -8.46 -1.45 -10.38
CA GLY A 67 -9.58 -2.36 -10.64
C GLY A 67 -10.15 -2.18 -12.04
N CYS A 68 -10.32 -0.94 -12.50
CA CYS A 68 -10.81 -0.64 -13.85
C CYS A 68 -9.80 -0.90 -14.98
N ARG A 69 -8.49 -0.98 -14.67
CA ARG A 69 -7.43 -1.15 -15.68
C ARG A 69 -7.18 -2.62 -16.03
N ASP A 70 -7.58 -3.54 -15.16
CA ASP A 70 -7.44 -4.99 -15.34
C ASP A 70 -8.66 -5.60 -16.04
N SER A 71 -9.85 -5.00 -15.92
CA SER A 71 -11.06 -5.39 -16.70
C SER A 71 -10.96 -5.08 -18.20
N ARG A 72 -9.76 -4.79 -18.72
CA ARG A 72 -9.54 -4.40 -20.12
C ARG A 72 -8.45 -5.21 -20.80
N ASP A 73 -7.95 -6.27 -20.15
CA ASP A 73 -7.01 -7.25 -20.71
C ASP A 73 -7.63 -8.66 -20.80
N ASP A 74 -8.96 -8.73 -20.99
CA ASP A 74 -9.64 -9.94 -21.52
C ASP A 74 -9.65 -9.89 -23.06
#